data_AF-U6EAT2-F1
#
_entry.id   AF-U6EAT2-F1
#
_cell.length_a   1.000
_cell.length_b   1.000
_cell.length_c   1.000
_cell.angle_alpha   90.00
_cell.angle_beta   90.00
_cell.angle_gamma   90.00
#
_symmetry.space_group_name_H-M   'P 1'
#
loop_
_entity.id
_entity.type
_entity.pdbx_description
1 polymer ?
#
loop_
_entity_poly.entity_id
_entity_poly.type
_entity_poly.pdbx_seq_one_letter_code
_entity_poly.pdbx_strand_id
1 'polypeptide(L)'
;MMNICGGVKITDKNTGENTPISEKSDSPNEKTEKIETCYTCGKKFDMNKDDGSRYRYEKYPLCAYCAEFYGFYFDDPGQKRRE
;
A
#
# COMPACT_ATOMS: atom_id res chain seq x y z
N MET A 1 47.70 17.46 2.95
CA MET A 1 47.00 16.16 3.03
C MET A 1 46.54 16.01 4.48
N MET A 2 45.28 16.06 4.90
CA MET A 2 43.95 16.15 4.28
C MET A 2 43.05 16.97 5.22
N ASN A 3 42.05 17.68 4.66
CA ASN A 3 40.87 18.16 5.37
C ASN A 3 40.02 16.97 5.84
N ILE A 4 39.23 17.14 6.92
CA ILE A 4 37.78 16.86 6.97
C ILE A 4 37.21 17.58 8.20
N CYS A 5 36.39 18.60 7.96
CA CYS A 5 35.39 19.11 8.87
C CYS A 5 34.08 18.37 8.59
N GLY A 6 33.29 18.04 9.62
CA GLY A 6 31.88 17.73 9.47
C GLY A 6 31.44 16.40 10.08
N GLY A 7 30.55 16.49 11.07
CA GLY A 7 29.88 15.34 11.67
C GLY A 7 28.85 15.80 12.69
N VAL A 8 27.77 16.42 12.20
CA VAL A 8 26.58 16.78 12.97
C VAL A 8 25.94 15.53 13.57
N LYS A 9 25.57 15.60 14.85
CA LYS A 9 24.80 14.59 15.57
C LYS A 9 23.32 14.73 15.21
N ILE A 10 22.64 13.65 14.87
CA ILE A 10 21.17 13.59 14.91
C ILE A 10 20.76 12.29 15.62
N THR A 11 20.10 12.46 16.76
CA THR A 11 19.40 11.42 17.51
C THR A 11 17.91 11.66 17.31
N ASP A 12 17.26 10.87 16.45
CA ASP A 12 15.81 10.97 16.27
C ASP A 12 15.12 9.98 17.21
N LYS A 13 14.70 10.51 18.38
CA LYS A 13 13.53 10.04 19.09
C LYS A 13 12.32 10.66 18.38
N ASN A 14 11.40 9.85 17.85
CA ASN A 14 10.05 10.30 17.58
C ASN A 14 9.03 9.22 17.95
N THR A 15 8.50 9.40 19.17
CA THR A 15 7.22 8.92 19.65
C THR A 15 6.14 9.90 19.16
N GLY A 16 4.98 9.40 18.72
CA GLY A 16 3.78 10.19 18.41
C GLY A 16 3.09 9.65 17.15
N GLU A 17 2.07 8.81 17.29
CA GLU A 17 0.65 9.19 17.22
C GLU A 17 0.19 9.57 15.81
N ASN A 18 -0.76 8.80 15.27
CA ASN A 18 -2.13 9.25 14.96
C ASN A 18 -2.74 8.38 13.86
N THR A 19 -3.72 7.58 14.27
CA THR A 19 -4.74 6.98 13.41
C THR A 19 -5.58 8.09 12.80
N PRO A 20 -5.74 8.18 11.47
CA PRO A 20 -6.87 8.87 10.88
C PRO A 20 -8.01 7.87 10.76
N ILE A 21 -8.97 7.96 11.67
CA ILE A 21 -10.37 7.65 11.36
C ILE A 21 -10.75 8.64 10.26
N SER A 22 -11.19 8.16 9.10
CA SER A 22 -11.84 9.04 8.12
C SER A 22 -13.11 8.40 7.63
N GLU A 23 -14.16 9.09 8.05
CA GLU A 23 -15.56 8.84 7.94
C GLU A 23 -16.01 8.87 6.47
N LYS A 24 -17.10 8.14 6.23
CA LYS A 24 -17.85 8.15 4.98
C LYS A 24 -18.33 9.57 4.67
N SER A 25 -18.12 10.03 3.44
CA SER A 25 -18.83 11.16 2.86
C SER A 25 -19.62 10.70 1.63
N ASP A 26 -20.94 10.62 1.81
CA ASP A 26 -21.93 10.45 0.75
C ASP A 26 -21.99 11.73 -0.10
N SER A 27 -21.71 11.60 -1.41
CA SER A 27 -22.04 12.59 -2.45
C SER A 27 -22.16 11.88 -3.80
N PRO A 28 -23.25 12.05 -4.57
CA PRO A 28 -23.47 11.31 -5.80
C PRO A 28 -22.70 11.94 -6.96
N ASN A 29 -21.87 11.11 -7.62
CA ASN A 29 -21.35 11.29 -8.98
C ASN A 29 -20.01 12.02 -9.19
N GLU A 30 -19.01 11.75 -8.36
CA GLU A 30 -17.60 11.83 -8.77
C GLU A 30 -16.91 10.51 -8.41
N LYS A 31 -16.26 9.90 -9.40
CA LYS A 31 -15.50 8.66 -9.22
C LYS A 31 -14.41 8.96 -8.20
N THR A 32 -14.62 8.55 -6.96
CA THR A 32 -13.68 8.80 -5.87
C THR A 32 -12.39 8.05 -6.20
N GLU A 33 -11.42 8.73 -6.79
CA GLU A 33 -10.12 8.14 -7.14
C GLU A 33 -9.45 7.73 -5.83
N LYS A 34 -9.18 6.43 -5.65
CA LYS A 34 -8.54 5.91 -4.44
C LYS A 34 -7.11 5.54 -4.80
N ILE A 35 -6.25 6.55 -4.80
CA ILE A 35 -4.84 6.38 -5.17
C ILE A 35 -4.05 5.75 -4.03
N GLU A 36 -3.50 4.56 -4.28
CA GLU A 36 -2.65 3.82 -3.34
C GLU A 36 -1.31 3.45 -3.96
N THR A 37 -0.36 3.03 -3.14
CA THR A 37 0.99 2.65 -3.58
C THR A 37 1.15 1.14 -3.50
N CYS A 38 1.48 0.49 -4.62
CA CYS A 38 1.63 -0.96 -4.66
C CYS A 38 2.80 -1.41 -3.78
N TYR A 39 2.53 -2.32 -2.86
CA TYR A 39 3.52 -2.87 -1.94
C TYR A 39 4.69 -3.56 -2.66
N THR A 40 4.43 -4.19 -3.82
CA THR A 40 5.44 -4.96 -4.55
C THR A 40 6.28 -4.11 -5.50
N CYS A 41 5.66 -3.20 -6.26
CA CYS A 41 6.38 -2.43 -7.30
C CYS A 41 6.57 -0.94 -6.98
N GLY A 42 5.98 -0.44 -5.88
CA GLY A 42 6.08 0.96 -5.47
C GLY A 42 5.36 1.97 -6.37
N LYS A 43 4.63 1.50 -7.40
CA LYS A 43 3.88 2.38 -8.30
C LYS A 43 2.58 2.83 -7.64
N LYS A 44 2.21 4.09 -7.86
CA LYS A 44 0.88 4.61 -7.51
C LYS A 44 -0.14 4.08 -8.51
N PHE A 45 -1.28 3.60 -8.02
CA PHE A 45 -2.37 3.09 -8.84
C PHE A 45 -3.71 3.48 -8.21
N ASP A 46 -4.78 3.48 -8.99
CA ASP A 46 -6.12 3.79 -8.50
C ASP A 46 -6.86 2.50 -8.20
N MET A 47 -7.10 2.25 -6.91
CA MET A 47 -7.79 1.07 -6.41
C MET A 47 -9.23 0.97 -6.95
N ASN A 48 -9.88 2.10 -7.24
CA ASN A 48 -11.27 2.14 -7.68
C ASN A 48 -11.41 2.12 -9.21
N LYS A 49 -10.31 2.27 -9.94
CA LYS A 49 -10.30 2.29 -11.41
C LYS A 49 -9.81 0.97 -12.02
N ASP A 50 -8.89 0.31 -11.34
CA ASP A 50 -8.27 -0.92 -11.80
C ASP A 50 -9.02 -2.13 -11.18
N ASP A 51 -9.86 -2.82 -11.96
CA ASP A 51 -10.68 -3.97 -11.49
C ASP A 51 -9.86 -5.12 -10.86
N GLY A 52 -8.57 -5.22 -11.19
CA GLY A 52 -7.65 -6.24 -10.65
C GLY A 52 -6.91 -5.82 -9.38
N SER A 53 -7.02 -4.55 -8.98
CA SER A 53 -6.36 -4.03 -7.78
C SER A 53 -7.04 -4.52 -6.52
N ARG A 54 -6.25 -4.99 -5.56
CA ARG A 54 -6.79 -5.54 -4.31
C ARG A 54 -5.80 -5.44 -3.17
N TYR A 55 -6.33 -5.43 -1.95
CA TYR A 55 -5.51 -5.63 -0.77
C TYR A 55 -5.25 -7.10 -0.52
N ARG A 56 -4.02 -7.42 -0.13
CA ARG A 56 -3.67 -8.69 0.50
C ARG A 56 -3.63 -8.51 2.02
N TYR A 57 -4.18 -9.48 2.74
CA TYR A 57 -4.32 -9.45 4.20
C TYR A 57 -4.97 -8.16 4.74
N GLU A 58 -5.80 -7.50 3.92
CA GLU A 58 -6.42 -6.19 4.19
C GLU A 58 -5.41 -5.07 4.54
N LYS A 59 -4.12 -5.27 4.25
CA LYS A 59 -3.02 -4.39 4.68
C LYS A 59 -2.09 -3.99 3.54
N TYR A 60 -1.92 -4.84 2.54
CA TYR A 60 -0.94 -4.65 1.48
C TYR A 60 -1.63 -4.41 0.14
N PRO A 61 -1.74 -3.15 -0.31
CA PRO A 61 -2.34 -2.85 -1.59
C PRO A 61 -1.46 -3.31 -2.75
N LEU A 62 -2.07 -4.01 -3.70
CA LEU A 62 -1.43 -4.46 -4.93
C LEU A 62 -2.16 -3.86 -6.12
N CYS A 63 -1.39 -3.33 -7.08
CA CYS A 63 -1.94 -2.96 -8.38
C CYS A 63 -2.36 -4.21 -9.15
N ALA A 64 -3.25 -4.05 -10.12
CA ALA A 64 -3.75 -5.14 -10.97
C ALA A 64 -2.63 -6.06 -11.49
N TYR A 65 -1.56 -5.50 -12.05
CA TYR A 65 -0.42 -6.29 -12.57
C TYR A 65 0.23 -7.17 -11.50
N CYS A 66 0.57 -6.61 -10.33
CA CYS A 66 1.21 -7.37 -9.27
C CYS A 66 0.24 -8.36 -8.62
N ALA A 67 -1.04 -8.00 -8.51
CA ALA A 67 -2.07 -8.87 -7.99
C ALA A 67 -2.30 -10.10 -8.88
N GLU A 68 -2.25 -9.94 -10.21
CA GLU A 68 -2.32 -11.03 -11.17
C GLU A 68 -1.04 -11.87 -11.19
N PHE A 69 0.12 -11.21 -11.36
CA PHE A 69 1.41 -11.89 -11.49
C PHE A 69 1.77 -12.71 -10.25
N TYR A 70 1.59 -12.12 -9.08
CA TYR A 70 1.84 -12.82 -7.81
C TYR A 70 0.58 -13.48 -7.24
N GLY A 71 -0.55 -13.45 -7.96
CA GLY A 71 -1.82 -14.03 -7.55
C GLY A 71 -1.64 -15.48 -7.11
N PHE A 72 -0.95 -16.27 -7.94
CA PHE A 72 -0.67 -17.68 -7.70
C PHE A 72 0.20 -17.97 -6.48
N TYR A 73 1.17 -17.12 -6.16
CA TYR A 73 2.06 -17.33 -5.00
C TYR A 73 1.37 -17.04 -3.66
N PHE A 74 0.30 -16.25 -3.71
CA PHE A 74 -0.43 -15.79 -2.52
C PHE A 74 -1.86 -16.36 -2.44
N ASP A 75 -2.24 -17.20 -3.40
CA ASP A 75 -3.45 -18.00 -3.28
C ASP A 75 -3.10 -19.22 -2.42
N ASP A 76 -3.56 -19.15 -1.17
CA ASP A 76 -3.31 -20.15 -0.15
C ASP A 76 -3.64 -21.56 -0.69
N PRO A 77 -2.68 -22.51 -0.71
CA PRO A 77 -2.99 -23.90 -1.04
C PRO A 77 -3.95 -24.53 -0.02
N GLY A 78 -4.21 -23.87 1.11
CA GLY A 78 -5.18 -24.29 2.14
C GLY A 78 -6.61 -23.78 1.96
N GLN A 79 -6.92 -22.90 0.99
CA GLN A 79 -8.27 -22.32 0.84
C GLN A 79 -9.19 -23.01 -0.20
N LYS A 80 -8.76 -24.10 -0.84
CA LYS A 80 -9.64 -24.97 -1.68
C LYS A 80 -9.43 -26.43 -1.21
N ARG A 81 -10.42 -27.21 -0.79
CA ARG A 81 -11.81 -27.34 -1.24
C ARG A 81 -12.77 -27.55 -0.05
N ARG A 82 -13.88 -26.84 -0.01
CA ARG A 82 -15.14 -27.43 0.45
C ARG A 82 -15.87 -27.84 -0.83
N GLU A 83 -15.84 -29.13 -1.11
CA GLU A 83 -16.67 -29.79 -2.12
C GLU A 83 -18.09 -29.97 -1.55
#